data_AF-A0A6B1HKD3-F1
#
_entry.id   AF-A0A6B1HKD3-F1
#
_cell.length_a   1.000
_cell.length_b   1.000
_cell.length_c   1.000
_cell.angle_alpha   90.00
_cell.angle_beta   90.00
_cell.angle_gamma   90.00
#
_symmetry.space_group_name_H-M   'P 1'
#
loop_
_entity.id
_entity.type
_entity.pdbx_description
1 polymer ?
#
loop_
_entity_poly.entity_id
_entity_poly.type
_entity_poly.pdbx_seq_one_letter_code
_entity_poly.pdbx_strand_id
1 'polypeptide(L)'
;MGKYMFHATYTGEGLVGLLKEGGSRRRAALTDTIEAMGGNVEGLYYAFGETDLYIICDLPDDATATAVSLNIAKAGALNMRATVLLTPETVDEAVKKQVPYRPPGA
;
A
#
# COMPACT_ATOMS: atom_id res chain seq x y z
N MET A 1 5.86 -2.24 13.66
CA MET A 1 4.99 -1.55 12.68
C MET A 1 4.53 -2.59 11.68
N GLY A 2 3.31 -2.46 11.18
CA GLY A 2 2.83 -3.32 10.10
C GLY A 2 3.44 -2.90 8.78
N LYS A 3 3.70 -3.86 7.89
CA LYS A 3 4.19 -3.59 6.54
C LYS A 3 3.01 -3.60 5.57
N TYR A 4 2.89 -2.57 4.75
CA TYR A 4 1.77 -2.39 3.83
C TYR A 4 2.28 -2.10 2.43
N MET A 5 1.55 -2.61 1.44
CA MET A 5 1.67 -2.23 0.04
C MET A 5 0.41 -1.48 -0.37
N PHE A 6 0.55 -0.21 -0.71
CA PHE A 6 -0.45 0.49 -1.49
C PHE A 6 -0.16 0.32 -2.97
N HIS A 7 -1.20 0.04 -3.75
CA HIS A 7 -1.09 -0.02 -5.19
C HIS A 7 -2.27 0.69 -5.83
N ALA A 8 -2.00 1.46 -6.87
CA ALA A 8 -3.00 2.34 -7.44
C ALA A 8 -2.88 2.49 -8.97
N THR A 9 -4.01 2.79 -9.59
CA THR A 9 -4.08 3.28 -10.97
C THR A 9 -4.52 4.74 -10.98
N TYR A 10 -3.95 5.53 -11.88
CA TYR A 10 -4.39 6.90 -12.08
C TYR A 10 -5.74 6.94 -12.79
N THR A 11 -6.57 7.90 -12.37
CA THR A 11 -7.73 8.30 -13.16
C THR A 11 -7.29 9.23 -14.29
N GLY A 12 -8.16 9.47 -15.28
CA GLY A 12 -7.88 10.43 -16.35
C GLY A 12 -7.54 11.83 -15.82
N GLU A 13 -8.26 12.29 -14.79
CA GLU A 13 -7.98 13.56 -14.10
C GLU A 13 -6.65 13.52 -13.33
N GLY A 14 -6.37 12.41 -12.65
CA GLY A 14 -5.10 12.20 -11.95
C GLY A 14 -3.89 12.27 -12.88
N LEU A 15 -4.01 11.74 -14.09
CA LEU A 15 -2.95 11.80 -15.11
C LEU A 15 -2.62 13.23 -15.54
N VAL A 16 -3.60 14.12 -15.62
CA VAL A 16 -3.36 15.55 -15.92
C VAL A 16 -2.45 16.17 -14.86
N GLY A 17 -2.73 15.88 -13.58
CA GLY A 17 -1.89 16.31 -12.47
C GLY A 17 -0.48 15.70 -12.52
N LEU A 18 -0.39 14.39 -12.79
CA LEU A 18 0.89 13.68 -12.90
C LEU A 18 1.75 14.24 -14.04
N LEU A 19 1.18 14.50 -15.21
CA LEU A 19 1.88 15.07 -16.37
C LEU A 19 2.41 16.48 -16.07
N LYS A 20 1.69 17.26 -15.25
CA LYS A 20 2.09 18.63 -14.87
C LYS A 20 3.20 18.65 -13.81
N GLU A 21 3.15 17.75 -12.82
CA GLU A 21 4.04 17.80 -11.66
C GLU A 21 5.20 16.81 -11.73
N GLY A 22 5.07 15.73 -12.50
CA GLY A 22 6.01 14.63 -12.56
C GLY A 22 5.91 13.69 -11.35
N GLY A 23 6.43 12.47 -11.53
CA GLY A 23 6.32 11.42 -10.51
C GLY A 23 7.13 11.66 -9.23
N SER A 24 8.24 12.42 -9.31
CA SER A 24 9.09 12.70 -8.15
C SER A 24 8.44 13.62 -7.11
N ARG A 25 7.64 14.60 -7.55
CA ARG A 25 6.86 15.45 -6.63
C ARG A 25 5.72 14.67 -5.97
N ARG A 26 5.07 13.78 -6.72
CA ARG A 26 4.05 12.88 -6.16
C ARG A 26 4.65 11.93 -5.13
N ARG A 27 5.85 11.39 -5.39
CA ARG A 27 6.60 10.62 -4.39
C ARG A 27 6.82 11.41 -3.11
N ALA A 28 7.32 12.65 -3.20
CA ALA A 28 7.55 13.49 -2.02
C ALA A 28 6.26 13.71 -1.21
N ALA A 29 5.17 14.10 -1.88
CA ALA A 29 3.89 14.33 -1.20
C ALA A 29 3.34 13.06 -0.51
N LEU A 30 3.51 11.89 -1.12
CA LEU A 30 3.10 10.62 -0.52
C LEU A 30 4.00 10.23 0.66
N THR A 31 5.31 10.45 0.56
CA THR A 31 6.25 10.25 1.66
C THR A 31 5.91 11.14 2.85
N ASP A 32 5.73 12.44 2.63
CA ASP A 32 5.37 13.40 3.68
C ASP A 32 4.07 12.98 4.40
N THR A 33 3.08 12.50 3.63
CA THR A 33 1.80 12.01 4.19
C THR A 33 2.01 10.80 5.09
N ILE A 34 2.82 9.83 4.66
CA ILE A 34 3.08 8.60 5.41
C ILE A 34 3.89 8.91 6.68
N GLU A 35 4.92 9.74 6.58
CA GLU A 35 5.75 10.15 7.72
C GLU A 35 4.96 10.96 8.75
N ALA A 36 4.08 11.86 8.30
CA ALA A 36 3.18 12.62 9.19
C ALA A 36 2.23 11.72 10.00
N MET A 37 1.93 10.53 9.49
CA MET A 37 1.13 9.52 10.20
C MET A 37 1.98 8.56 11.05
N GLY A 38 3.26 8.88 11.28
CA GLY A 38 4.20 8.04 12.05
C GLY A 38 4.71 6.82 11.28
N GLY A 39 4.60 6.84 9.96
CA GLY A 39 5.07 5.80 9.05
C GLY A 39 6.46 6.05 8.48
N ASN A 40 6.90 5.14 7.61
CA ASN A 40 8.08 5.31 6.77
C ASN A 40 7.87 4.66 5.41
N VAL A 41 8.36 5.28 4.34
CA VAL A 41 8.31 4.71 2.98
C VAL A 41 9.58 3.90 2.71
N GLU A 42 9.42 2.61 2.44
CA GLU A 42 10.51 1.73 2.02
C GLU A 42 10.82 1.89 0.54
N GLY A 43 9.78 2.01 -0.29
CA GLY A 43 9.94 2.14 -1.73
C GLY A 43 8.69 2.67 -2.42
N LEU A 44 8.88 3.41 -3.51
CA LEU A 44 7.82 3.87 -4.39
C LEU A 44 8.25 3.71 -5.83
N TYR A 45 7.44 3.00 -6.61
CA TYR A 45 7.76 2.62 -7.98
C TYR A 45 6.57 2.89 -8.90
N TYR A 46 6.86 3.48 -10.05
CA TYR A 46 5.93 3.48 -11.17
C TYR A 46 6.14 2.20 -11.98
N ALA A 47 5.05 1.61 -12.46
CA ALA A 47 5.09 0.37 -13.22
C ALA A 47 4.21 0.45 -14.46
N PHE A 48 4.59 -0.30 -15.49
CA PHE A 48 3.72 -0.59 -16.61
C PHE A 48 2.84 -1.81 -16.29
N GLY A 49 1.59 -1.79 -16.75
CA GLY A 49 0.65 -2.91 -16.58
C GLY A 49 -0.66 -2.45 -15.96
N GLU A 50 -1.26 -3.30 -15.14
CA GLU A 50 -2.56 -3.03 -14.51
C GLU A 50 -2.48 -2.06 -13.32
N THR A 51 -1.28 -1.75 -12.84
CA THR A 51 -1.04 -0.84 -11.72
C THR A 51 0.04 0.14 -12.13
N ASP A 52 -0.23 1.43 -11.95
CA ASP A 52 0.67 2.50 -12.33
C ASP A 52 1.68 2.83 -11.23
N LEU A 53 1.29 2.63 -9.96
CA LEU A 53 2.04 3.04 -8.79
C LEU A 53 1.98 1.99 -7.68
N TYR A 54 3.15 1.62 -7.17
CA TYR A 54 3.33 0.81 -5.97
C TYR A 54 4.04 1.63 -4.89
N ILE A 55 3.58 1.49 -3.65
CA ILE A 55 4.18 2.10 -2.46
C ILE A 55 4.31 1.01 -1.41
N ILE A 56 5.52 0.76 -0.94
CA ILE A 56 5.80 -0.13 0.18
C ILE A 56 6.18 0.75 1.35
N CYS A 57 5.49 0.60 2.48
CA CYS A 57 5.72 1.42 3.66
C CYS A 57 5.41 0.65 4.94
N ASP A 58 5.99 1.12 6.03
CA ASP A 58 5.64 0.70 7.38
C ASP A 58 4.68 1.73 7.99
N LEU A 59 3.63 1.27 8.66
CA LEU A 59 2.70 2.11 9.40
C LEU A 59 2.44 1.56 10.82
N PRO A 60 2.03 2.41 11.78
CA PRO A 60 1.82 2.00 13.17
C PRO A 60 0.80 0.86 13.32
N ASP A 61 -0.34 0.96 12.62
CA ASP A 61 -1.49 0.06 12.74
C ASP A 61 -2.41 0.10 11.51
N ASP A 62 -3.38 -0.83 11.46
CA ASP A 62 -4.35 -0.95 10.37
C ASP A 62 -5.27 0.26 10.24
N ALA A 63 -5.57 0.95 11.36
CA ALA A 63 -6.42 2.14 11.37
C ALA A 63 -5.72 3.30 10.65
N THR A 64 -4.42 3.45 10.88
CA THR A 64 -3.56 4.43 10.21
C THR A 64 -3.43 4.13 8.72
N ALA A 65 -3.20 2.86 8.35
CA ALA A 65 -3.18 2.45 6.95
C ALA A 65 -4.51 2.71 6.23
N THR A 66 -5.62 2.43 6.90
CA THR A 66 -6.97 2.72 6.40
C THR A 66 -7.16 4.23 6.22
N ALA A 67 -6.76 5.05 7.19
CA ALA A 67 -6.88 6.51 7.11
C ALA A 67 -6.07 7.10 5.94
N VAL A 68 -4.83 6.64 5.73
CA VAL A 68 -4.01 7.03 4.58
C VAL A 68 -4.70 6.64 3.27
N SER A 69 -5.17 5.39 3.15
CA SER A 69 -5.81 4.89 1.94
C SER A 69 -7.06 5.70 1.56
N LEU A 70 -7.95 5.93 2.53
CA LEU A 70 -9.20 6.65 2.31
C LEU A 70 -8.97 8.12 1.92
N ASN A 71 -8.01 8.80 2.57
CA ASN A 71 -7.74 10.21 2.28
C ASN A 71 -7.07 10.41 0.92
N ILE A 72 -6.18 9.50 0.50
CA ILE A 72 -5.60 9.57 -0.84
C ILE A 72 -6.66 9.24 -1.90
N ALA A 73 -7.47 8.19 -1.69
CA ALA A 73 -8.53 7.82 -2.62
C ALA A 73 -9.59 8.92 -2.78
N LYS A 74 -9.95 9.63 -1.70
CA LYS A 74 -10.91 10.74 -1.71
C LYS A 74 -10.52 11.87 -2.68
N ALA A 75 -9.22 12.06 -2.96
CA ALA A 75 -8.77 13.08 -3.90
C ALA A 75 -9.15 12.78 -5.36
N GLY A 76 -9.62 11.57 -5.67
CA GLY A 76 -10.12 11.19 -7.00
C GLY A 76 -9.04 10.98 -8.08
N ALA A 77 -7.79 11.32 -7.76
CA ALA A 77 -6.66 11.16 -8.69
C ALA A 77 -6.22 9.69 -8.88
N LEU A 78 -6.53 8.82 -7.92
CA LEU A 78 -6.05 7.44 -7.86
C LEU A 78 -7.17 6.48 -7.42
N ASN A 79 -7.27 5.34 -8.09
CA ASN A 79 -7.99 4.18 -7.57
C ASN A 79 -7.02 3.34 -6.73
N MET A 80 -7.10 3.49 -5.41
CA MET A 80 -6.14 2.89 -4.48
C MET A 80 -6.65 1.58 -3.88
N ARG A 81 -5.73 0.63 -3.69
CA ARG A 81 -5.91 -0.58 -2.91
C ARG A 81 -4.76 -0.73 -1.91
N ALA A 82 -5.03 -1.36 -0.78
CA ALA A 82 -4.07 -1.62 0.28
C ALA A 82 -3.97 -3.13 0.53
N THR A 83 -2.75 -3.64 0.66
CA THR A 83 -2.45 -5.03 0.99
C THR A 83 -1.52 -5.06 2.19
N VAL A 84 -1.88 -5.81 3.24
CA VAL A 84 -0.96 -6.08 4.35
C VAL A 84 0.09 -7.08 3.88
N LEU A 85 1.36 -6.76 4.07
CA LEU A 85 2.47 -7.64 3.74
C LEU A 85 2.92 -8.40 5.00
N LEU A 86 3.08 -9.71 4.86
CA LEU A 86 3.62 -10.57 5.91
C LEU A 86 5.13 -10.63 5.78
N THR A 87 5.83 -10.66 6.91
CA THR A 87 7.27 -10.93 6.91
C THR A 87 7.52 -12.43 6.74
N PRO A 88 8.70 -12.84 6.23
CA PRO A 88 9.10 -14.24 6.22
C PRO A 88 8.97 -14.91 7.60
N GLU A 89 9.33 -14.21 8.67
CA GLU A 89 9.27 -14.72 10.05
C GLU A 89 7.82 -14.98 10.49
N THR A 90 6.88 -14.15 10.06
CA THR A 90 5.45 -14.38 10.30
C THR A 90 5.00 -15.69 9.64
N VAL A 91 5.51 -15.99 8.44
CA VAL A 91 5.26 -17.26 7.76
C VAL A 91 5.94 -18.42 8.51
N ASP A 92 7.17 -18.25 8.96
CA ASP A 92 7.91 -19.25 9.75
C ASP A 92 7.20 -19.62 11.07
N GLU A 93 6.57 -18.64 11.71
CA GLU A 93 5.71 -18.87 12.88
C GLU A 93 4.41 -19.58 12.48
N ALA A 94 3.79 -19.16 11.37
CA ALA A 94 2.53 -19.72 10.91
C ALA A 94 2.64 -21.22 10.57
N VAL A 95 3.72 -21.63 9.89
CA VAL A 95 3.92 -23.03 9.48
C VAL A 95 4.17 -23.98 10.66
N LYS A 96 4.51 -23.45 11.85
CA LYS A 96 4.68 -24.25 13.09
C LYS A 96 3.35 -24.49 13.81
N LYS A 97 2.27 -23.80 13.43
CA LYS A 97 0.96 -23.93 14.09
C LYS A 97 0.27 -25.21 13.64
N GLN A 98 -0.19 -26.01 14.59
CA GLN A 98 -1.09 -27.13 14.29
C GLN A 98 -2.49 -26.57 14.01
N VAL A 99 -2.98 -26.78 12.80
CA VAL A 99 -4.35 -26.41 12.42
C VAL A 99 -5.18 -27.70 12.43
N PRO A 100 -6.11 -27.88 13.38
CA PRO A 100 -7.02 -29.03 13.35
C PRO A 100 -7.96 -28.87 12.16
N TYR A 101 -7.58 -29.43 11.02
CA TYR A 101 -8.34 -29.39 9.78
C TYR A 101 -8.74 -30.80 9.37
N ARG A 102 -10.05 -31.00 9.15
CA ARG A 102 -10.59 -32.22 8.56
C ARG A 102 -10.93 -31.91 7.09
N PRO A 103 -10.27 -32.55 6.12
CA PRO A 103 -10.58 -32.31 4.72
C PRO A 103 -12.02 -32.77 4.38
N PRO A 104 -12.66 -32.17 3.36
CA PRO A 104 -13.95 -32.64 2.88
C PRO A 104 -13.90 -34.12 2.49
N GLY A 105 -14.89 -34.91 2.94
CA GLY A 105 -15.03 -36.33 2.60
C GLY A 105 -14.38 -37.35 3.56
N ALA A 106 -13.75 -36.90 4.65
CA ALA A 106 -13.29 -37.79 5.72
C ALA A 106 -14.45 -38.35 6.57
#